data_AF-A0A7V9SUE0-F1
#
_entry.id   AF-A0A7V9SUE0-F1
#
_cell.length_a   1.000
_cell.length_b   1.000
_cell.length_c   1.000
_cell.angle_alpha   90.00
_cell.angle_beta   90.00
_cell.angle_gamma   90.00
#
_symmetry.space_group_name_H-M   'P 1'
#
loop_
_entity.id
_entity.type
_entity.pdbx_description
1 polymer ?
#
loop_
_entity_poly.entity_id
_entity_poly.type
_entity_poly.pdbx_seq_one_letter_code
_entity_poly.pdbx_strand_id
1 'polypeptide(L)'
;MRPLPLAAALAVLVAFVAGLAAAQVPNDPRPPVPTGTITTPAPSETEGEGLPPVPTTPAPPPAVEPEISWRDSRAIGLPYAGRLVRGVQFPAAGPHLFTWDPLLHRSPNRSWRRWGTDGLVRVTLRVVRAYAAAHPGAPPVAIGDLSRPRGGYFGPKHASHQNGLDVDVYYPRKDRLERPPKTAVQVDRRLAQALVDGFVAAGAGKVFVGPNVGLHGPRGVVHELAHHDNHLHARFPRWRA
;
A
#
# COMPACT_ATOMS: atom_id res chain seq x y z
N MET A 1 57.50 -5.56 -42.07
CA MET A 1 56.45 -6.43 -42.64
C MET A 1 55.12 -6.05 -41.97
N ARG A 2 54.15 -5.54 -42.77
CA ARG A 2 52.66 -5.54 -42.70
C ARG A 2 51.92 -5.69 -41.34
N PRO A 3 50.67 -5.20 -41.19
CA PRO A 3 50.16 -3.81 -41.18
C PRO A 3 49.17 -3.53 -40.01
N LEU A 4 48.66 -2.29 -39.87
CA LEU A 4 47.49 -1.93 -39.03
C LEU A 4 46.19 -2.62 -39.52
N PRO A 5 45.13 -2.63 -38.68
CA PRO A 5 43.90 -2.04 -39.19
C PRO A 5 43.22 -1.04 -38.23
N LEU A 6 42.71 0.02 -38.86
CA LEU A 6 41.70 0.95 -38.38
C LEU A 6 40.48 0.19 -37.85
N ALA A 7 39.95 0.58 -36.69
CA ALA A 7 38.55 0.33 -36.35
C ALA A 7 37.76 1.62 -36.60
N ALA A 8 36.84 1.52 -37.54
CA ALA A 8 36.01 2.59 -38.07
C ALA A 8 35.02 3.14 -37.03
N ALA A 9 34.87 4.46 -37.02
CA ALA A 9 33.74 5.14 -36.42
C ALA A 9 32.48 4.85 -37.25
N LEU A 10 31.46 4.27 -36.63
CA LEU A 10 30.12 4.18 -37.22
C LEU A 10 29.21 5.17 -36.51
N ALA A 11 29.02 6.33 -37.14
CA ALA A 11 27.92 7.23 -36.82
C ALA A 11 26.63 6.63 -37.39
N VAL A 12 25.63 6.38 -36.54
CA VAL A 12 24.26 6.12 -36.98
C VAL A 12 23.42 7.33 -36.60
N LEU A 13 23.06 8.08 -37.64
CA LEU A 13 22.24 9.28 -37.60
C LEU A 13 20.80 8.91 -38.06
N VAL A 14 19.84 9.22 -37.19
CA VAL A 14 18.45 9.68 -37.44
C VAL A 14 17.44 8.72 -38.09
N ALA A 15 16.32 8.52 -37.38
CA ALA A 15 14.98 8.88 -37.88
C ALA A 15 13.98 8.99 -36.72
N PHE A 16 13.66 10.21 -36.32
CA PHE A 16 12.49 10.53 -35.50
C PHE A 16 11.29 10.60 -36.45
N VAL A 17 10.29 9.73 -36.27
CA VAL A 17 9.00 9.89 -36.94
C VAL A 17 7.97 10.25 -35.87
N ALA A 18 7.59 11.52 -35.89
CA ALA A 18 6.43 12.03 -35.18
C ALA A 18 5.17 11.60 -35.94
N GLY A 19 4.24 10.95 -35.24
CA GLY A 19 2.89 10.69 -35.72
C GLY A 19 1.89 11.02 -34.62
N LEU A 20 1.47 12.28 -34.54
CA LEU A 20 0.24 12.65 -33.85
C LEU A 20 -0.92 12.36 -34.80
N ALA A 21 -1.75 11.36 -34.47
CA ALA A 21 -3.10 11.24 -35.00
C ALA A 21 -4.07 11.48 -33.85
N ALA A 22 -4.61 12.70 -33.77
CA ALA A 22 -5.75 13.00 -32.92
C ALA A 22 -7.00 12.40 -33.57
N ALA A 23 -7.49 11.29 -33.04
CA ALA A 23 -8.81 10.78 -33.40
C ALA A 23 -9.88 11.68 -32.76
N GLN A 24 -10.57 12.47 -33.57
CA GLN A 24 -11.77 13.18 -33.17
C GLN A 24 -12.90 12.16 -33.01
N VAL A 25 -13.39 11.98 -31.78
CA VAL A 25 -14.60 11.21 -31.49
C VAL A 25 -15.81 12.07 -31.85
N PRO A 26 -16.72 11.63 -32.75
CA PRO A 26 -17.96 12.33 -33.02
C PRO A 26 -18.82 12.41 -31.75
N ASN A 27 -19.26 13.62 -31.43
CA ASN A 27 -20.07 13.93 -30.27
C ASN A 27 -21.54 13.77 -30.66
N ASP A 28 -22.11 12.57 -30.47
CA ASP A 28 -23.53 12.33 -30.74
C ASP A 28 -24.40 12.95 -29.63
N PRO A 29 -25.39 13.82 -29.96
CA PRO A 29 -26.31 14.35 -28.98
C PRO A 29 -27.28 13.26 -28.51
N ARG A 30 -27.30 13.01 -27.19
CA ARG A 30 -28.27 12.11 -26.54
C ARG A 30 -29.71 12.61 -26.77
N PRO A 31 -30.68 11.72 -27.08
CA PRO A 31 -32.09 12.10 -27.17
C PRO A 31 -32.65 12.44 -25.77
N PRO A 32 -33.65 13.34 -25.70
CA PRO A 32 -34.24 13.77 -24.44
C PRO A 32 -35.03 12.64 -23.76
N VAL A 33 -34.90 12.56 -22.43
CA VAL A 33 -35.67 11.64 -21.58
C VAL A 33 -37.10 12.19 -21.42
N PRO A 34 -38.16 11.42 -21.70
CA PRO A 34 -39.52 11.86 -21.44
C PRO A 34 -39.80 11.91 -19.93
N THR A 35 -40.27 13.07 -19.46
CA THR A 35 -40.75 13.29 -18.10
C THR A 35 -42.14 12.69 -17.96
N GLY A 36 -42.22 11.49 -17.38
CA GLY A 36 -43.48 10.84 -17.03
C GLY A 36 -43.82 11.11 -15.56
N THR A 37 -44.86 11.90 -15.33
CA THR A 37 -45.53 12.06 -14.04
C THR A 37 -46.18 10.73 -13.63
N ILE A 38 -45.74 10.13 -12.53
CA ILE A 38 -46.42 8.98 -11.94
C ILE A 38 -47.30 9.49 -10.79
N THR A 39 -48.59 9.55 -11.08
CA THR A 39 -49.66 9.72 -10.10
C THR A 39 -49.87 8.42 -9.33
N THR A 40 -49.82 8.51 -8.00
CA THR A 40 -50.15 7.45 -7.04
C THR A 40 -51.63 7.08 -7.10
N PRO A 41 -51.96 5.79 -6.95
CA PRO A 41 -53.16 5.39 -6.21
C PRO A 41 -52.79 4.52 -5.00
N ALA A 42 -53.53 4.71 -3.90
CA ALA A 42 -53.61 3.82 -2.75
C ALA A 42 -55.10 3.46 -2.53
N PRO A 43 -55.46 2.43 -1.75
CA PRO A 43 -54.75 1.21 -1.37
C PRO A 43 -55.54 -0.05 -1.79
N SER A 44 -54.98 -1.24 -1.63
CA SER A 44 -55.77 -2.47 -1.54
C SER A 44 -55.23 -3.30 -0.38
N GLU A 45 -56.09 -3.49 0.59
CA GLU A 45 -55.88 -4.32 1.77
C GLU A 45 -56.00 -5.79 1.33
N THR A 46 -54.89 -6.51 1.46
CA THR A 46 -54.91 -7.97 1.56
C THR A 46 -54.07 -8.36 2.77
N GLU A 47 -54.65 -9.25 3.54
CA GLU A 47 -54.28 -9.62 4.89
C GLU A 47 -52.93 -10.33 4.97
N GLY A 48 -52.30 -10.20 6.13
CA GLY A 48 -50.91 -10.57 6.37
C GLY A 48 -50.67 -12.08 6.48
N GLU A 49 -49.69 -12.54 5.70
CA GLU A 49 -48.79 -13.60 6.14
C GLU A 49 -47.47 -12.94 6.56
N GLY A 50 -47.18 -13.00 7.86
CA GLY A 50 -45.98 -12.42 8.44
C GLY A 50 -44.73 -13.10 7.88
N LEU A 51 -43.90 -12.33 7.17
CA LEU A 51 -42.53 -12.71 6.88
C LEU A 51 -41.82 -13.05 8.21
N PRO A 52 -41.10 -14.17 8.31
CA PRO A 52 -40.34 -14.48 9.50
C PRO A 52 -39.34 -13.35 9.77
N PRO A 53 -39.09 -12.96 11.03
CA PRO A 53 -38.11 -11.94 11.34
C PRO A 53 -36.77 -12.35 10.74
N VAL A 54 -36.22 -11.51 9.87
CA VAL A 54 -34.84 -11.62 9.40
C VAL A 54 -33.98 -11.70 10.66
N PRO A 55 -33.18 -12.75 10.86
CA PRO A 55 -32.34 -12.83 12.04
C PRO A 55 -31.36 -11.65 12.00
N THR A 56 -31.63 -10.65 12.84
CA THR A 56 -30.66 -9.61 13.19
C THR A 56 -29.53 -10.32 13.91
N THR A 57 -28.52 -10.72 13.14
CA THR A 57 -27.24 -11.13 13.70
C THR A 57 -26.74 -9.95 14.52
N PRO A 58 -26.47 -10.11 15.83
CA PRO A 58 -25.89 -9.03 16.62
C PRO A 58 -24.62 -8.54 15.94
N ALA A 59 -24.46 -7.22 15.83
CA ALA A 59 -23.20 -6.65 15.38
C ALA A 59 -22.07 -7.30 16.21
N PRO A 60 -20.99 -7.78 15.56
CA PRO A 60 -19.88 -8.35 16.31
C PRO A 60 -19.41 -7.32 17.34
N PRO A 61 -19.04 -7.74 18.56
CA PRO A 61 -18.48 -6.83 19.55
C PRO A 61 -17.30 -6.07 18.92
N PRO A 62 -17.08 -4.80 19.28
CA PRO A 62 -15.97 -4.03 18.75
C PRO A 62 -14.69 -4.86 18.94
N ALA A 63 -13.97 -5.11 17.85
CA ALA A 63 -12.76 -5.92 17.87
C ALA A 63 -11.83 -5.35 18.95
N VAL A 64 -11.61 -6.10 20.02
CA VAL A 64 -10.63 -5.75 21.05
C VAL A 64 -9.30 -5.65 20.30
N GLU A 65 -8.77 -4.43 20.15
CA GLU A 65 -7.46 -4.25 19.54
C GLU A 65 -6.47 -5.11 20.33
N PRO A 66 -5.72 -6.03 19.68
CA PRO A 66 -4.81 -6.89 20.42
C PRO A 66 -3.81 -6.01 21.16
N GLU A 67 -3.77 -6.14 22.48
CA GLU A 67 -2.93 -5.33 23.35
C GLU A 67 -1.46 -5.46 22.92
N ILE A 68 -0.86 -4.35 22.48
CA ILE A 68 0.51 -4.34 22.00
C ILE A 68 1.44 -4.38 23.21
N SER A 69 2.25 -5.43 23.33
CA SER A 69 3.32 -5.51 24.32
C SER A 69 4.46 -4.57 23.95
N TRP A 70 4.37 -3.33 24.40
CA TRP A 70 5.39 -2.30 24.19
C TRP A 70 6.67 -2.62 24.96
N ARG A 71 7.80 -2.34 24.31
CA ARG A 71 9.14 -2.60 24.85
C ARG A 71 10.06 -1.48 24.41
N ASP A 72 11.01 -1.14 25.28
CA ASP A 72 12.15 -0.30 24.89
C ASP A 72 13.05 -1.11 23.95
N SER A 73 12.81 -0.95 22.66
CA SER A 73 13.38 -1.77 21.60
C SER A 73 14.53 -1.05 20.91
N ARG A 74 15.47 -1.82 20.36
CA ARG A 74 16.65 -1.23 19.71
C ARG A 74 16.95 -1.91 18.38
N ALA A 75 17.18 -1.08 17.37
CA ALA A 75 17.75 -1.51 16.09
C ALA A 75 19.27 -1.50 16.18
N ILE A 76 19.90 -2.64 15.93
CA ILE A 76 21.37 -2.80 15.91
C ILE A 76 21.82 -3.13 14.48
N GLY A 77 22.93 -2.56 14.05
CA GLY A 77 23.50 -2.81 12.72
C GLY A 77 22.74 -2.14 11.58
N LEU A 78 22.96 -2.65 10.37
CA LEU A 78 22.43 -2.10 9.12
C LEU A 78 21.08 -2.77 8.78
N PRO A 79 20.23 -2.14 7.93
CA PRO A 79 18.96 -2.75 7.50
C PRO A 79 19.10 -4.14 6.85
N TYR A 80 20.26 -4.43 6.27
CA TYR A 80 20.60 -5.67 5.54
C TYR A 80 21.65 -6.55 6.25
N ALA A 81 22.09 -6.13 7.44
CA ALA A 81 23.04 -6.86 8.27
C ALA A 81 22.86 -6.38 9.72
N GLY A 82 21.73 -6.77 10.31
CA GLY A 82 21.28 -6.17 11.56
C GLY A 82 20.49 -7.11 12.45
N ARG A 83 20.13 -6.60 13.63
CA ARG A 83 19.39 -7.31 14.66
C ARG A 83 18.36 -6.38 15.30
N LEU A 84 17.22 -6.95 15.66
CA LEU A 84 16.20 -6.29 16.48
C LEU A 84 16.29 -6.81 17.92
N VAL A 85 16.45 -5.90 18.88
CA VAL A 85 16.49 -6.20 20.31
C VAL A 85 15.19 -5.75 20.96
N ARG A 86 14.59 -6.62 21.78
CA ARG A 86 13.31 -6.36 22.47
C ARG A 86 12.22 -5.87 21.50
N GLY A 87 12.15 -6.50 20.32
CA GLY A 87 11.19 -6.14 19.28
C GLY A 87 9.75 -6.15 19.77
N VAL A 88 8.95 -5.28 19.17
CA VAL A 88 7.50 -5.18 19.39
C VAL A 88 6.79 -5.81 18.20
N GLN A 89 5.80 -6.64 18.49
CA GLN A 89 4.99 -7.26 17.45
C GLN A 89 3.91 -6.28 16.99
N PHE A 90 3.83 -6.08 15.68
CA PHE A 90 2.78 -5.30 15.03
C PHE A 90 1.46 -6.11 15.02
N PRO A 91 0.32 -5.48 15.33
CA PRO A 91 -0.98 -6.14 15.44
C PRO A 91 -1.37 -6.83 14.13
N ALA A 92 -2.13 -7.92 14.20
CA ALA A 92 -2.56 -8.67 13.02
C ALA A 92 -3.58 -7.90 12.16
N ALA A 93 -4.40 -7.08 12.81
CA ALA A 93 -5.42 -6.22 12.22
C ALA A 93 -5.77 -5.08 13.21
N GLY A 94 -6.51 -4.09 12.73
CA GLY A 94 -7.10 -3.01 13.52
C GLY A 94 -8.18 -2.27 12.71
N PRO A 95 -8.84 -1.24 13.25
CA PRO A 95 -9.98 -0.58 12.61
C PRO A 95 -9.70 -0.02 11.21
N HIS A 96 -8.46 0.39 10.95
CA HIS A 96 -8.05 1.03 9.70
C HIS A 96 -6.92 0.27 8.98
N LEU A 97 -6.61 -0.95 9.42
CA LEU A 97 -5.55 -1.76 8.82
C LEU A 97 -5.81 -3.25 8.94
N PHE A 98 -5.20 -3.99 8.03
CA PHE A 98 -4.98 -5.42 8.17
C PHE A 98 -3.54 -5.74 7.75
N THR A 99 -3.07 -6.95 8.05
CA THR A 99 -1.73 -7.37 7.62
C THR A 99 -1.82 -8.39 6.50
N TRP A 100 -0.90 -8.36 5.54
CA TRP A 100 -0.94 -9.25 4.37
C TRP A 100 0.33 -10.10 4.24
N ASP A 101 0.17 -11.40 4.01
CA ASP A 101 1.26 -12.32 3.72
C ASP A 101 1.56 -12.36 2.21
N PRO A 102 2.63 -11.72 1.71
CA PRO A 102 3.02 -11.82 0.30
C PRO A 102 3.35 -13.21 -0.21
N LEU A 103 3.66 -14.17 0.67
CA LEU A 103 4.04 -15.52 0.22
C LEU A 103 2.84 -16.47 0.18
N LEU A 104 1.89 -16.28 1.09
CA LEU A 104 0.68 -17.11 1.17
C LEU A 104 -0.55 -16.43 0.57
N HIS A 105 -0.42 -15.18 0.13
CA HIS A 105 -1.49 -14.36 -0.44
C HIS A 105 -2.76 -14.33 0.42
N ARG A 106 -2.59 -14.13 1.74
CA ARG A 106 -3.69 -14.11 2.72
C ARG A 106 -3.48 -13.10 3.84
N SER A 107 -4.57 -12.73 4.49
CA SER A 107 -4.58 -12.00 5.76
C SER A 107 -4.89 -12.96 6.91
N PRO A 108 -4.30 -12.80 8.12
CA PRO A 108 -3.22 -11.88 8.43
C PRO A 108 -1.85 -12.35 7.88
N ASN A 109 -0.87 -11.44 7.80
CA ASN A 109 0.54 -11.81 7.60
C ASN A 109 0.98 -12.77 8.72
N ARG A 110 1.93 -13.69 8.52
CA ARG A 110 2.39 -14.57 9.61
C ARG A 110 3.02 -13.77 10.76
N SER A 111 2.77 -14.21 11.99
CA SER A 111 3.18 -13.53 13.23
C SER A 111 4.68 -13.19 13.30
N TRP A 112 5.54 -14.05 12.77
CA TRP A 112 7.00 -13.88 12.79
C TRP A 112 7.52 -12.82 11.80
N ARG A 113 6.68 -12.31 10.89
CA ARG A 113 7.06 -11.32 9.86
C ARG A 113 6.72 -9.89 10.24
N ARG A 114 6.06 -9.72 11.39
CA ARG A 114 5.44 -8.46 11.83
C ARG A 114 6.12 -7.89 13.07
N TRP A 115 7.45 -7.82 13.11
CA TRP A 115 8.16 -7.28 14.27
C TRP A 115 8.93 -6.02 13.91
N GLY A 116 8.87 -5.01 14.76
CA GLY A 116 9.59 -3.77 14.54
C GLY A 116 10.23 -3.27 15.83
N THR A 117 10.98 -2.18 15.69
CA THR A 117 11.19 -1.32 16.84
C THR A 117 9.85 -0.73 17.29
N ASP A 118 9.70 -0.45 18.58
CA ASP A 118 8.55 0.26 19.14
C ASP A 118 8.33 1.61 18.44
N GLY A 119 9.40 2.34 18.11
CA GLY A 119 9.33 3.54 17.27
C GLY A 119 8.70 3.27 15.91
N LEU A 120 9.11 2.20 15.21
CA LEU A 120 8.54 1.81 13.91
C LEU A 120 7.05 1.44 14.04
N VAL A 121 6.70 0.64 15.04
CA VAL A 121 5.30 0.24 15.27
C VAL A 121 4.43 1.47 15.57
N ARG A 122 4.89 2.37 16.45
CA ARG A 122 4.17 3.62 16.80
C ARG A 122 3.96 4.51 15.58
N VAL A 123 5.00 4.76 14.78
CA VAL A 123 4.88 5.66 13.64
C VAL A 123 3.96 5.08 12.57
N THR A 124 4.04 3.78 12.27
CA THR A 124 3.17 3.15 11.29
C THR A 124 1.70 3.24 11.71
N LEU A 125 1.39 2.92 12.97
CA LEU A 125 0.01 3.05 13.48
C LEU A 125 -0.48 4.51 13.43
N ARG A 126 0.40 5.47 13.75
CA ARG A 126 0.07 6.90 13.67
C ARG A 126 -0.21 7.35 12.24
N VAL A 127 0.64 6.96 11.27
CA VAL A 127 0.46 7.29 9.85
C VAL A 127 -0.85 6.69 9.34
N VAL A 128 -1.14 5.43 9.65
CA VAL A 128 -2.41 4.79 9.24
C VAL A 128 -3.62 5.51 9.81
N ARG A 129 -3.62 5.86 11.11
CA ARG A 129 -4.73 6.61 11.72
C ARG A 129 -4.92 7.99 11.08
N ALA A 130 -3.83 8.72 10.86
CA ALA A 130 -3.89 10.03 10.21
C ALA A 130 -4.40 9.92 8.76
N TYR A 131 -3.94 8.91 8.03
CA TYR A 131 -4.40 8.61 6.68
C TYR A 131 -5.90 8.31 6.64
N ALA A 132 -6.41 7.46 7.54
CA ALA A 132 -7.82 7.13 7.62
C ALA A 132 -8.69 8.33 8.00
N ALA A 133 -8.24 9.17 8.94
CA ALA A 133 -8.93 10.40 9.31
C ALA A 133 -9.03 11.39 8.14
N ALA A 134 -7.95 11.54 7.36
CA ALA A 134 -7.93 12.41 6.18
C ALA A 134 -8.71 11.82 4.99
N HIS A 135 -8.99 10.51 4.99
CA HIS A 135 -9.67 9.81 3.91
C HIS A 135 -10.75 8.86 4.47
N PRO A 136 -11.87 9.37 5.02
CA PRO A 136 -12.89 8.54 5.69
C PRO A 136 -13.50 7.44 4.81
N GLY A 137 -13.43 7.63 3.50
CA GLY A 137 -13.84 6.65 2.50
C GLY A 137 -12.69 5.86 1.90
N ALA A 138 -11.51 5.74 2.50
CA ALA A 138 -10.46 4.82 2.01
C ALA A 138 -10.66 3.40 2.56
N PRO A 139 -10.30 2.34 1.83
CA PRO A 139 -10.24 0.99 2.41
C PRO A 139 -9.15 0.91 3.50
N PRO A 140 -9.23 -0.06 4.43
CA PRO A 140 -8.17 -0.32 5.39
C PRO A 140 -6.80 -0.51 4.72
N VAL A 141 -5.74 0.01 5.35
CA VAL A 141 -4.38 -0.05 4.84
C VAL A 141 -3.79 -1.44 5.08
N ALA A 142 -3.27 -2.07 4.03
CA ALA A 142 -2.63 -3.38 4.13
C ALA A 142 -1.14 -3.23 4.48
N ILE A 143 -0.76 -3.71 5.66
CA ILE A 143 0.63 -3.72 6.15
C ILE A 143 1.29 -5.05 5.79
N GLY A 144 2.40 -5.00 5.07
CA GLY A 144 3.18 -6.16 4.67
C GLY A 144 4.18 -6.57 5.73
N ASP A 145 5.44 -6.73 5.30
CA ASP A 145 6.51 -7.20 6.15
C ASP A 145 7.16 -6.09 6.94
N LEU A 146 7.45 -6.39 8.21
CA LEU A 146 8.39 -5.65 9.03
C LEU A 146 9.62 -6.57 9.17
N SER A 147 10.11 -6.79 10.38
CA SER A 147 11.24 -7.66 10.71
C SER A 147 10.82 -8.98 11.34
N ARG A 148 11.82 -9.84 11.56
CA ARG A 148 11.73 -11.05 12.40
C ARG A 148 11.74 -10.64 13.88
N PRO A 149 11.29 -11.50 14.82
CA PRO A 149 11.25 -11.16 16.25
C PRO A 149 12.57 -10.69 16.85
N ARG A 150 13.69 -11.15 16.28
CA ARG A 150 15.05 -10.76 16.66
C ARG A 150 15.83 -10.14 15.50
N GLY A 151 15.17 -9.78 14.40
CA GLY A 151 15.84 -9.32 13.19
C GLY A 151 16.66 -10.40 12.48
N GLY A 152 17.73 -9.97 11.81
CA GLY A 152 18.59 -10.84 10.99
C GLY A 152 17.99 -11.16 9.63
N TYR A 153 18.68 -12.02 8.88
CA TYR A 153 18.31 -12.42 7.52
C TYR A 153 16.82 -12.78 7.39
N PHE A 154 16.12 -12.05 6.52
CA PHE A 154 14.66 -12.12 6.40
C PHE A 154 14.20 -13.12 5.32
N GLY A 155 15.11 -13.59 4.47
CA GLY A 155 14.83 -14.52 3.39
C GLY A 155 15.25 -13.97 2.02
N PRO A 156 15.24 -14.80 0.97
CA PRO A 156 15.86 -14.46 -0.31
C PRO A 156 15.11 -13.40 -1.12
N LYS A 157 13.87 -13.08 -0.73
CA LYS A 157 13.04 -12.05 -1.39
C LYS A 157 13.23 -10.66 -0.82
N HIS A 158 13.93 -10.51 0.31
CA HIS A 158 14.15 -9.21 0.96
C HIS A 158 15.65 -8.98 1.17
N ALA A 159 16.15 -7.87 0.63
CA ALA A 159 17.52 -7.43 0.90
C ALA A 159 17.68 -6.80 2.29
N SER A 160 16.59 -6.34 2.92
CA SER A 160 16.61 -5.62 4.20
C SER A 160 15.65 -6.19 5.24
N HIS A 161 14.99 -5.36 6.06
CA HIS A 161 14.11 -5.76 7.17
C HIS A 161 14.83 -6.43 8.34
N GLN A 162 16.15 -6.33 8.45
CA GLN A 162 16.89 -7.12 9.44
C GLN A 162 17.01 -6.46 10.81
N ASN A 163 16.73 -5.16 10.96
CA ASN A 163 16.95 -4.44 12.22
C ASN A 163 15.69 -3.79 12.80
N GLY A 164 14.51 -3.98 12.20
CA GLY A 164 13.24 -3.45 12.71
C GLY A 164 12.98 -1.97 12.43
N LEU A 165 13.56 -1.42 11.35
CA LEU A 165 13.34 -0.05 10.87
C LEU A 165 12.66 0.03 9.49
N ASP A 166 12.32 -1.12 8.89
CA ASP A 166 11.68 -1.23 7.57
C ASP A 166 10.24 -1.73 7.72
N VAL A 167 9.32 -1.19 6.91
CA VAL A 167 7.93 -1.64 6.79
C VAL A 167 7.45 -1.56 5.35
N ASP A 168 6.82 -2.63 4.87
CA ASP A 168 6.10 -2.65 3.60
C ASP A 168 4.64 -2.24 3.82
N VAL A 169 4.11 -1.40 2.92
CA VAL A 169 2.72 -0.96 2.94
C VAL A 169 2.15 -1.04 1.53
N TYR A 170 1.15 -1.89 1.32
CA TYR A 170 0.56 -2.06 -0.01
C TYR A 170 -0.34 -0.89 -0.38
N TYR A 171 -0.37 -0.58 -1.67
CA TYR A 171 -1.18 0.51 -2.16
C TYR A 171 -2.68 0.14 -2.18
N PRO A 172 -3.57 1.07 -1.81
CA PRO A 172 -5.01 0.89 -1.98
C PRO A 172 -5.36 0.62 -3.45
N ARG A 173 -6.36 -0.23 -3.67
CA ARG A 173 -6.86 -0.54 -5.01
C ARG A 173 -8.02 0.38 -5.39
N LYS A 174 -8.15 0.71 -6.68
CA LYS A 174 -9.29 1.46 -7.22
C LYS A 174 -10.63 0.75 -6.99
N ASP A 175 -10.63 -0.58 -7.05
CA ASP A 175 -11.80 -1.43 -6.79
C ASP A 175 -12.06 -1.67 -5.30
N ARG A 176 -11.23 -1.08 -4.41
CA ARG A 176 -11.37 -1.09 -2.96
C ARG A 176 -11.32 -2.47 -2.30
N LEU A 177 -10.90 -3.51 -3.03
CA LEU A 177 -10.72 -4.83 -2.43
C LEU A 177 -9.58 -4.82 -1.40
N GLU A 178 -9.79 -5.48 -0.27
CA GLU A 178 -8.82 -5.62 0.83
C GLU A 178 -7.74 -6.67 0.52
N ARG A 179 -6.96 -6.40 -0.53
CA ARG A 179 -5.79 -7.17 -0.93
C ARG A 179 -4.84 -6.30 -1.74
N PRO A 180 -3.55 -6.67 -1.88
CA PRO A 180 -2.63 -5.90 -2.71
C PRO A 180 -3.04 -5.80 -4.18
N PRO A 181 -2.67 -4.71 -4.87
CA PRO A 181 -2.69 -4.66 -6.32
C PRO A 181 -1.71 -5.68 -6.90
N LYS A 182 -2.10 -6.31 -8.02
CA LYS A 182 -1.22 -7.19 -8.81
C LYS A 182 -0.45 -6.41 -9.87
N THR A 183 -1.01 -5.29 -10.33
CA THR A 183 -0.44 -4.42 -11.35
C THR A 183 -0.63 -2.96 -10.96
N ALA A 184 0.22 -2.06 -11.48
CA ALA A 184 0.13 -0.63 -11.23
C ALA A 184 -1.22 -0.02 -11.65
N VAL A 185 -1.87 -0.57 -12.69
CA VAL A 185 -3.19 -0.10 -13.16
C VAL A 185 -4.28 -0.22 -12.09
N GLN A 186 -4.15 -1.20 -11.19
CA GLN A 186 -5.11 -1.45 -10.11
C GLN A 186 -4.95 -0.46 -8.94
N VAL A 187 -3.83 0.25 -8.85
CA VAL A 187 -3.51 1.15 -7.73
C VAL A 187 -4.38 2.41 -7.79
N ASP A 188 -5.03 2.77 -6.69
CA ASP A 188 -5.55 4.12 -6.50
C ASP A 188 -4.37 5.06 -6.22
N ARG A 189 -3.90 5.74 -7.26
CA ARG A 189 -2.70 6.57 -7.20
C ARG A 189 -2.83 7.73 -6.22
N ARG A 190 -4.04 8.31 -6.05
CA ARG A 190 -4.25 9.43 -5.12
C ARG A 190 -4.04 8.96 -3.69
N LEU A 191 -4.68 7.85 -3.33
CA LEU A 191 -4.56 7.26 -2.00
C LEU A 191 -3.15 6.69 -1.74
N ALA A 192 -2.53 6.09 -2.75
CA ALA A 192 -1.15 5.64 -2.68
C ALA A 192 -0.16 6.78 -2.43
N GLN A 193 -0.32 7.92 -3.12
CA GLN A 193 0.50 9.10 -2.91
C GLN A 193 0.35 9.65 -1.50
N ALA A 194 -0.89 9.72 -0.97
CA ALA A 194 -1.12 10.15 0.40
C ALA A 194 -0.44 9.26 1.46
N LEU A 195 -0.30 7.96 1.21
CA LEU A 195 0.50 7.07 2.08
C LEU A 195 2.00 7.41 1.99
N VAL A 196 2.55 7.60 0.78
CA VAL A 196 3.95 8.03 0.60
C VAL A 196 4.21 9.33 1.35
N ASP A 197 3.36 10.33 1.16
CA ASP A 197 3.46 11.64 1.82
C ASP A 197 3.39 11.50 3.34
N GLY A 198 2.49 10.65 3.85
CA GLY A 198 2.36 10.36 5.28
C GLY A 198 3.63 9.77 5.89
N PHE A 199 4.27 8.79 5.23
CA PHE A 199 5.53 8.20 5.71
C PHE A 199 6.70 9.18 5.60
N VAL A 200 6.77 9.98 4.54
CA VAL A 200 7.77 11.04 4.38
C VAL A 200 7.63 12.08 5.50
N ALA A 201 6.43 12.60 5.72
CA ALA A 201 6.14 13.58 6.78
C ALA A 201 6.42 13.03 8.18
N ALA A 202 6.27 11.70 8.36
CA ALA A 202 6.58 11.04 9.62
C ALA A 202 8.08 10.81 9.86
N GLY A 203 8.95 11.18 8.91
CA GLY A 203 10.40 11.11 9.05
C GLY A 203 11.05 9.85 8.46
N ALA A 204 10.40 9.18 7.49
CA ALA A 204 11.07 8.12 6.74
C ALA A 204 12.32 8.68 6.04
N GLY A 205 13.46 8.03 6.25
CA GLY A 205 14.72 8.42 5.63
C GLY A 205 14.85 7.89 4.19
N LYS A 206 14.14 6.80 3.87
CA LYS A 206 13.94 6.28 2.52
C LYS A 206 12.51 5.77 2.37
N VAL A 207 11.91 6.00 1.20
CA VAL A 207 10.67 5.35 0.76
C VAL A 207 10.91 4.85 -0.66
N PHE A 208 10.85 3.54 -0.86
CA PHE A 208 10.98 2.93 -2.19
C PHE A 208 9.60 2.68 -2.77
N VAL A 209 9.39 3.12 -4.01
CA VAL A 209 8.13 3.00 -4.75
C VAL A 209 8.37 2.37 -6.11
N GLY A 210 7.32 1.83 -6.72
CA GLY A 210 7.42 1.23 -8.04
C GLY A 210 7.47 2.26 -9.16
N PRO A 211 8.33 2.05 -10.18
CA PRO A 211 8.49 2.99 -11.29
C PRO A 211 7.23 3.13 -12.16
N ASN A 212 6.31 2.16 -12.12
CA ASN A 212 5.14 2.16 -13.00
C ASN A 212 3.90 2.80 -12.36
N VAL A 213 3.97 3.21 -11.09
CA VAL A 213 2.82 3.79 -10.36
C VAL A 213 2.81 5.32 -10.47
N GLY A 214 3.96 5.94 -10.73
CA GLY A 214 4.10 7.39 -10.82
C GLY A 214 3.98 8.10 -9.47
N LEU A 215 4.45 7.47 -8.39
CA LEU A 215 4.51 8.09 -7.06
C LEU A 215 5.77 8.94 -6.94
N HIS A 216 5.71 10.02 -6.17
CA HIS A 216 6.80 10.99 -6.08
C HIS A 216 6.98 11.53 -4.66
N GLY A 217 8.05 12.29 -4.44
CA GLY A 217 8.32 12.98 -3.18
C GLY A 217 9.72 13.59 -3.15
N PRO A 218 10.22 13.99 -1.97
CA PRO A 218 11.52 14.68 -1.86
C PRO A 218 12.68 13.84 -2.41
N ARG A 219 13.53 14.50 -3.20
CA ARG A 219 14.77 13.90 -3.73
C ARG A 219 15.63 13.41 -2.56
N GLY A 220 16.21 12.23 -2.70
CA GLY A 220 17.02 11.62 -1.65
C GLY A 220 16.22 10.84 -0.60
N VAL A 221 14.90 11.05 -0.50
CA VAL A 221 14.00 10.28 0.38
C VAL A 221 13.17 9.29 -0.42
N VAL A 222 12.48 9.72 -1.47
CA VAL A 222 11.66 8.84 -2.32
C VAL A 222 12.51 8.35 -3.49
N HIS A 223 12.54 7.03 -3.71
CA HIS A 223 13.33 6.37 -4.76
C HIS A 223 12.46 5.38 -5.51
N GLU A 224 12.56 5.36 -6.83
CA GLU A 224 11.97 4.29 -7.62
C GLU A 224 12.84 3.03 -7.52
N LEU A 225 12.21 1.88 -7.31
CA LEU A 225 12.89 0.60 -7.22
C LEU A 225 12.01 -0.49 -7.86
N ALA A 226 12.64 -1.34 -8.68
CA ALA A 226 11.95 -2.48 -9.29
C ALA A 226 11.25 -3.35 -8.22
N HIS A 227 10.15 -3.99 -8.61
CA HIS A 227 9.32 -4.85 -7.75
C HIS A 227 8.53 -4.14 -6.63
N HIS A 228 8.41 -2.81 -6.66
CA HIS A 228 7.63 -2.01 -5.70
C HIS A 228 6.34 -1.42 -6.31
N ASP A 229 5.83 -1.96 -7.41
CA ASP A 229 4.61 -1.43 -8.07
C ASP A 229 3.33 -1.67 -7.28
N ASN A 230 3.35 -2.55 -6.28
CA ASN A 230 2.19 -2.86 -5.45
C ASN A 230 2.30 -2.41 -3.99
N HIS A 231 3.47 -1.94 -3.55
CA HIS A 231 3.70 -1.47 -2.19
C HIS A 231 4.78 -0.39 -2.16
N LEU A 232 4.73 0.45 -1.12
CA LEU A 232 5.90 1.22 -0.72
C LEU A 232 6.68 0.43 0.32
N HIS A 233 8.01 0.55 0.28
CA HIS A 233 8.90 0.13 1.36
C HIS A 233 9.37 1.39 2.07
N ALA A 234 8.96 1.60 3.33
CA ALA A 234 9.43 2.72 4.14
C ALA A 234 10.56 2.27 5.08
N ARG A 235 11.64 3.06 5.13
CA ARG A 235 12.76 2.88 6.05
C ARG A 235 12.96 4.12 6.90
N PHE A 236 12.96 3.92 8.21
CA PHE A 236 13.25 4.99 9.16
C PHE A 236 14.74 5.03 9.53
N PRO A 237 15.30 6.22 9.80
CA PRO A 237 16.59 6.31 10.47
C PRO A 237 16.50 5.69 11.87
N ARG A 238 17.65 5.50 12.52
CA ARG A 238 17.63 5.12 13.94
C ARG A 238 16.93 6.22 14.75
N TRP A 239 16.06 5.79 15.66
CA TRP A 239 15.41 6.69 16.60
C TRP A 239 16.46 7.37 17.47
N ARG A 240 16.39 8.69 17.58
CA ARG A 240 17.20 9.44 18.53
C ARG A 240 16.69 9.11 19.93
N ALA A 241 17.63 8.82 20.83
CA ALA A 241 17.35 8.65 22.25
C ALA A 241 16.97 9.99 22.89
#